data_AF-A0A6D2KTL6-F1
#
_entry.id   AF-A0A6D2KTL6-F1
#
_cell.length_a   1.000
_cell.length_b   1.000
_cell.length_c   1.000
_cell.angle_alpha   90.00
_cell.angle_beta   90.00
_cell.angle_gamma   90.00
#
_symmetry.space_group_name_H-M   'P 1'
#
loop_
_entity.id
_entity.type
_entity.pdbx_description
1 polymer ?
#
loop_
_entity_poly.entity_id
_entity_poly.type
_entity_poly.pdbx_seq_one_letter_code
_entity_poly.pdbx_strand_id
1 'polypeptide(L)'
;MGPFIQDKRFVRKHSVKGAKQFMRLILMKSYRICPMSVNLDGDPPSAEVKGELSLLDPCSRNSAIEFEVHQVFHCDGLLLFPSEDYDRIVVWNPFSGQTRWIELGGEKFRNFALGYHEL
;
A
#
# COMPACT_ATOMS: atom_id res chain seq x y z
N MET A 1 -25.64 31.25 5.29
CA MET A 1 -25.25 29.83 5.45
C MET A 1 -23.73 29.81 5.56
N GLY A 2 -23.20 29.52 6.75
CA GLY A 2 -21.85 29.90 7.19
C GLY A 2 -20.70 29.06 6.61
N PRO A 3 -19.45 29.54 6.72
CA PRO A 3 -18.27 28.93 6.10
C PRO A 3 -17.88 27.63 6.80
N PHE A 4 -17.63 26.60 5.98
CA PHE A 4 -17.26 25.27 6.40
C PHE A 4 -15.79 25.26 6.90
N ILE A 5 -15.64 25.19 8.22
CA ILE A 5 -14.56 24.55 8.99
C ILE A 5 -13.11 24.94 8.63
N GLN A 6 -12.63 26.04 9.20
CA GLN A 6 -11.23 26.20 9.64
C GLN A 6 -11.15 26.09 11.17
N ASP A 7 -11.67 25.00 11.76
CA ASP A 7 -11.51 24.79 13.19
C ASP A 7 -10.07 24.34 13.48
N LYS A 8 -9.29 25.25 14.05
CA LYS A 8 -7.91 24.99 14.51
C LYS A 8 -7.83 23.80 15.48
N ARG A 9 -8.91 23.45 16.18
CA ARG A 9 -8.99 22.25 17.03
C ARG A 9 -9.07 20.96 16.22
N PHE A 10 -9.71 20.97 15.05
CA PHE A 10 -9.74 19.83 14.13
C PHE A 10 -8.33 19.58 13.59
N VAL A 11 -7.67 20.62 13.09
CA VAL A 11 -6.27 20.55 12.62
C VAL A 11 -5.33 20.08 13.74
N ARG A 12 -5.48 20.61 14.96
CA ARG A 12 -4.64 20.23 16.11
C ARG A 12 -4.89 18.80 16.59
N LYS A 13 -6.13 18.29 16.58
CA LYS A 13 -6.45 16.92 16.98
C LYS A 13 -5.86 15.88 16.00
N HIS A 14 -5.69 16.25 14.73
CA HIS A 14 -5.02 15.42 13.73
C HIS A 14 -3.50 15.68 13.60
N SER A 15 -3.00 16.82 14.09
CA SER A 15 -1.58 17.19 14.03
C SER A 15 -0.72 16.63 15.19
N VAL A 16 -1.33 16.12 16.26
CA VAL A 16 -0.61 15.74 17.51
C VAL A 16 -0.34 14.22 17.63
N LYS A 17 -0.69 13.39 16.64
CA LYS A 17 -0.13 12.03 16.55
C LYS A 17 1.12 12.12 15.69
N GLY A 18 2.28 11.86 16.32
CA GLY A 18 3.65 12.15 15.86
C GLY A 18 3.89 11.93 14.37
N ALA A 19 4.82 12.72 13.81
CA ALA A 19 5.17 12.77 12.39
C ALA A 19 4.84 11.46 11.68
N LYS A 20 3.65 11.39 11.06
CA LYS A 20 3.26 10.24 10.25
C LYS A 20 4.28 10.19 9.13
N GLN A 21 5.27 9.31 9.26
CA GLN A 21 6.15 9.01 8.15
C GLN A 21 5.25 8.33 7.11
N PHE A 22 4.84 9.09 6.11
CA PHE A 22 4.08 8.56 4.98
C PHE A 22 5.08 8.01 3.99
N MET A 23 5.17 6.68 3.87
CA MET A 23 5.86 6.07 2.75
C MET A 23 4.98 6.23 1.52
N ARG A 24 5.43 7.05 0.56
CA ARG A 24 4.77 7.15 -0.74
C ARG A 24 5.30 6.02 -1.62
N LEU A 25 4.37 5.29 -2.21
CA LEU A 25 4.66 4.20 -3.14
C LEU A 25 4.05 4.55 -4.50
N ILE A 26 4.72 4.18 -5.57
CA ILE A 26 4.23 4.29 -6.94
C ILE A 26 4.20 2.90 -7.58
N LEU A 27 3.09 2.60 -8.26
CA LEU A 27 2.98 1.43 -9.13
C LEU A 27 3.41 1.85 -10.54
N MET A 28 4.53 1.29 -11.01
CA MET A 28 5.04 1.55 -12.35
C MET A 28 4.26 0.73 -13.40
N LYS A 29 4.34 1.14 -14.68
CA LYS A 29 3.72 0.41 -15.80
C LYS A 29 4.21 -1.04 -15.95
N SER A 30 5.39 -1.33 -15.45
CA SER A 30 5.98 -2.67 -15.37
C SER A 30 5.50 -3.47 -14.15
N TYR A 31 4.44 -3.02 -13.48
CA TYR A 31 3.88 -3.62 -12.27
C TYR A 31 4.80 -3.64 -11.04
N ARG A 32 5.81 -2.77 -11.07
CA ARG A 32 6.82 -2.64 -10.00
C ARG A 32 6.36 -1.64 -8.95
N ILE A 33 6.54 -1.98 -7.69
CA ILE A 33 6.22 -1.08 -6.58
C ILE A 33 7.50 -0.43 -6.09
N CYS A 34 7.59 0.89 -6.25
CA CYS A 34 8.78 1.63 -5.87
C CYS A 34 8.44 2.68 -4.79
N PRO A 35 9.29 2.87 -3.78
CA PRO A 35 9.20 4.02 -2.91
C PRO A 35 9.50 5.29 -3.69
N MET A 36 8.80 6.36 -3.34
CA MET A 36 8.99 7.67 -3.95
C MET A 36 9.22 8.71 -2.88
N SER A 37 10.28 9.51 -3.04
CA SER A 37 10.48 10.74 -2.28
C SER A 37 10.04 11.94 -3.11
N VAL A 38 9.37 12.90 -2.47
CA VAL A 38 8.97 14.15 -3.11
C VAL A 38 9.46 15.29 -2.22
N ASN A 39 10.25 16.18 -2.80
CA ASN A 39 10.71 17.40 -2.17
C ASN A 39 9.95 18.58 -2.78
N LEU A 40 8.93 19.06 -2.06
CA LEU A 40 8.12 20.20 -2.50
C LEU A 40 8.74 21.55 -2.13
N ASP A 41 9.70 21.56 -1.20
CA ASP A 41 10.37 22.76 -0.71
C ASP A 41 11.63 23.11 -1.52
N GLY A 42 12.03 22.24 -2.45
CA GLY A 42 13.10 22.50 -3.40
C GLY A 42 12.71 23.53 -4.45
N ASP A 43 13.69 24.24 -4.99
CA ASP A 43 13.53 25.12 -6.15
C ASP A 43 14.46 24.66 -7.29
N PRO A 44 13.94 23.94 -8.32
CA PRO A 44 12.54 23.54 -8.49
C PRO A 44 12.13 22.38 -7.58
N PRO A 45 10.81 22.18 -7.34
CA PRO A 45 10.29 21.00 -6.67
C PRO A 45 10.73 19.73 -7.40
N SER A 46 11.05 18.68 -6.64
CA SER A 46 11.59 17.44 -7.20
C SER A 46 10.92 16.18 -6.67
N ALA A 47 11.06 15.11 -7.43
CA ALA A 47 10.53 13.81 -7.13
C ALA A 47 11.52 12.74 -7.59
N GLU A 48 11.81 11.80 -6.71
CA GLU A 48 12.77 10.73 -6.93
C GLU A 48 12.12 9.39 -6.64
N VAL A 49 12.24 8.46 -7.59
CA VAL A 49 11.83 7.07 -7.41
C VAL A 49 13.04 6.30 -6.91
N LYS A 50 12.88 5.60 -5.79
CA LYS A 50 13.90 4.74 -5.19
C LYS A 50 13.84 3.34 -5.78
N GLY A 51 14.78 2.49 -5.34
CA GLY A 51 14.82 1.08 -5.75
C GLY A 51 13.50 0.35 -5.51
N GLU A 52 13.17 -0.54 -6.44
CA GLU A 52 12.01 -1.40 -6.38
C GLU A 52 11.96 -2.23 -5.10
N LEU A 53 10.76 -2.42 -4.58
CA LEU A 53 10.51 -3.32 -3.46
C LEU A 53 10.21 -4.71 -4.00
N SER A 54 10.97 -5.70 -3.56
CA SER A 54 10.77 -7.09 -3.93
C SER A 54 9.70 -7.73 -3.06
N LEU A 55 8.70 -8.34 -3.72
CA LEU A 55 7.70 -9.19 -3.08
C LEU A 55 8.05 -10.63 -3.44
N LEU A 56 8.45 -11.44 -2.47
CA LEU A 56 8.78 -12.84 -2.75
C LEU A 56 7.51 -13.66 -2.95
N ASP A 57 7.53 -14.58 -3.91
CA ASP A 57 6.47 -15.58 -4.07
C ASP A 57 6.59 -16.63 -2.95
N PRO A 58 5.62 -16.70 -2.03
CA PRO A 58 5.62 -17.68 -0.94
C PRO A 58 5.40 -19.12 -1.37
N CYS A 59 4.75 -19.31 -2.52
CA CYS A 59 4.36 -20.62 -3.01
C CYS A 59 5.45 -21.22 -3.90
N SER A 60 6.40 -20.39 -4.32
CA SER A 60 7.61 -20.86 -4.94
C SER A 60 8.50 -21.60 -3.94
N ARG A 61 8.91 -22.82 -4.30
CA ARG A 61 9.98 -23.56 -3.60
C ARG A 61 11.34 -22.87 -3.70
N ASN A 62 11.47 -21.91 -4.62
CA ASN A 62 12.64 -21.08 -4.79
C ASN A 62 12.33 -19.67 -4.27
N SER A 63 12.94 -19.30 -3.14
CA SER A 63 12.77 -17.98 -2.51
C SER A 63 13.31 -16.81 -3.35
N ALA A 64 13.85 -17.06 -4.54
CA ALA A 64 14.25 -16.04 -5.50
C ALA A 64 13.17 -15.72 -6.54
N ILE A 65 12.03 -16.42 -6.55
CA ILE A 65 10.91 -16.07 -7.43
C ILE A 65 10.12 -14.94 -6.78
N GLU A 66 9.92 -13.87 -7.54
CA GLU A 66 9.11 -12.73 -7.12
C GLU A 66 7.64 -12.98 -7.48
N PHE A 67 6.74 -12.49 -6.63
CA PHE A 67 5.31 -12.55 -6.85
C PHE A 67 4.92 -11.51 -7.91
N GLU A 68 4.20 -11.95 -8.95
CA GLU A 68 3.74 -11.07 -10.01
C GLU A 68 2.54 -10.24 -9.55
N VAL A 69 2.70 -8.91 -9.54
CA VAL A 69 1.66 -7.98 -9.11
C VAL A 69 0.81 -7.59 -10.32
N HIS A 70 -0.47 -7.95 -10.36
CA HIS A 70 -1.37 -7.48 -11.41
C HIS A 70 -2.30 -6.34 -10.96
N GLN A 71 -2.58 -6.30 -9.65
CA GLN A 71 -3.47 -5.32 -9.05
C GLN A 71 -3.03 -5.00 -7.62
N VAL A 72 -3.23 -3.75 -7.21
CA VAL A 72 -2.87 -3.26 -5.88
C VAL A 72 -4.05 -2.54 -5.23
N PHE A 73 -4.39 -2.94 -4.02
CA PHE A 73 -5.35 -2.24 -3.16
C PHE A 73 -4.67 -1.76 -1.88
N HIS A 74 -5.10 -0.64 -1.33
CA HIS A 74 -4.63 -0.15 -0.04
C HIS A 74 -5.72 -0.25 1.04
N CYS A 75 -5.32 -0.52 2.29
CA CYS A 75 -6.20 -0.51 3.45
C CYS A 75 -5.37 -0.18 4.70
N ASP A 76 -5.65 0.95 5.38
CA ASP A 76 -4.98 1.32 6.64
C ASP A 76 -3.44 1.21 6.63
N GLY A 77 -2.81 1.52 5.50
CA GLY A 77 -1.36 1.46 5.33
C GLY A 77 -0.81 0.07 5.00
N LEU A 78 -1.67 -0.93 4.82
CA LEU A 78 -1.35 -2.22 4.20
C LEU A 78 -1.65 -2.16 2.70
N LEU A 79 -0.88 -2.93 1.94
CA LEU A 79 -1.12 -3.21 0.52
C LEU A 79 -1.64 -4.64 0.36
N LEU A 80 -2.57 -4.83 -0.57
CA LEU A 80 -3.15 -6.12 -0.90
C LEU A 80 -2.93 -6.41 -2.39
N PHE A 81 -2.43 -7.60 -2.68
CA PHE A 81 -2.11 -8.10 -4.01
C PHE A 81 -2.82 -9.44 -4.24
N PRO A 82 -3.91 -9.46 -5.02
CA PRO A 82 -4.50 -10.71 -5.47
C PRO A 82 -3.54 -11.47 -6.39
N SER A 83 -3.53 -12.80 -6.30
CA SER A 83 -2.92 -13.65 -7.32
C SER A 83 -3.68 -13.53 -8.65
N GLU A 84 -3.02 -13.89 -9.74
CA GLU A 84 -3.64 -13.92 -11.07
C GLU A 84 -4.90 -14.81 -11.10
N ASP A 85 -4.86 -15.95 -10.41
CA ASP A 85 -6.00 -16.89 -10.29
C ASP A 85 -7.04 -16.47 -9.24
N TYR A 86 -6.84 -15.36 -8.52
CA TYR A 86 -7.69 -14.85 -7.42
C TYR A 86 -7.97 -15.87 -6.30
N ASP A 87 -7.15 -16.91 -6.20
CA ASP A 87 -7.21 -17.95 -5.17
C ASP A 87 -6.46 -17.54 -3.89
N ARG A 88 -5.68 -16.45 -3.95
CA ARG A 88 -4.81 -15.99 -2.88
C ARG A 88 -4.75 -14.47 -2.86
N ILE A 89 -4.56 -13.91 -1.66
CA ILE A 89 -4.23 -12.50 -1.48
C ILE A 89 -2.95 -12.40 -0.65
N VAL A 90 -1.98 -11.64 -1.16
CA VAL A 90 -0.83 -11.20 -0.39
C VAL A 90 -1.15 -9.87 0.28
N VAL A 91 -1.06 -9.84 1.60
CA VAL A 91 -1.14 -8.63 2.43
C VAL A 91 0.27 -8.24 2.81
N TRP A 92 0.66 -7.01 2.52
CA TRP A 92 2.01 -6.52 2.78
C TRP A 92 1.97 -5.20 3.54
N ASN A 93 2.82 -5.13 4.57
CA ASN A 93 3.11 -3.91 5.28
C ASN A 93 4.43 -3.32 4.75
N PRO A 94 4.38 -2.27 3.90
CA PRO A 94 5.58 -1.71 3.30
C PRO A 94 6.49 -1.01 4.33
N PHE A 95 5.98 -0.62 5.50
CA PHE A 95 6.78 0.00 6.56
C PHE A 95 7.66 -0.99 7.33
N SER A 96 7.13 -2.19 7.58
CA SER A 96 7.86 -3.24 8.31
C SER A 96 8.47 -4.30 7.40
N GLY A 97 8.12 -4.31 6.11
CA GLY A 97 8.46 -5.37 5.17
C GLY A 97 7.69 -6.68 5.39
N GLN A 98 6.81 -6.75 6.39
CA GLN A 98 6.09 -7.98 6.70
C GLN A 98 5.05 -8.32 5.63
N THR A 99 5.09 -9.56 5.15
CA THR A 99 4.11 -10.14 4.23
C THR A 99 3.30 -11.23 4.93
N ARG A 100 2.02 -11.35 4.59
CA ARG A 100 1.13 -12.44 4.98
C ARG A 100 0.28 -12.85 3.79
N TRP A 101 0.04 -14.13 3.64
CA TRP A 101 -0.78 -14.70 2.56
C TRP A 101 -2.10 -15.21 3.14
N ILE A 102 -3.18 -15.00 2.40
CA ILE A 102 -4.51 -15.49 2.72
C ILE A 102 -4.95 -16.35 1.56
N GLU A 103 -5.08 -17.65 1.80
CA GLU A 103 -5.62 -18.59 0.83
C GLU A 103 -7.15 -18.50 0.83
N LEU A 104 -7.72 -18.25 -0.34
CA LEU A 104 -9.15 -18.11 -0.58
C LEU A 104 -9.65 -19.38 -1.24
N GLY A 105 -9.65 -20.50 -0.50
CA GLY A 105 -9.86 -21.84 -1.06
C GLY A 105 -10.92 -21.94 -2.16
N GLY A 106 -10.47 -22.13 -3.41
CA GLY A 106 -11.08 -23.04 -4.38
C GLY A 106 -11.98 -22.50 -5.50
N GLU A 107 -12.26 -21.20 -5.65
CA GLU A 107 -13.15 -20.74 -6.73
C GLU A 107 -12.61 -19.48 -7.42
N LYS A 108 -12.33 -19.59 -8.73
CA LYS A 108 -11.60 -18.64 -9.59
C LYS A 108 -12.24 -17.25 -9.77
N PHE A 109 -13.33 -16.94 -9.06
CA PHE A 109 -14.10 -15.70 -9.22
C PHE A 109 -14.62 -15.16 -7.89
N ARG A 110 -13.72 -15.01 -6.90
CA ARG A 110 -14.08 -14.41 -5.61
C ARG A 110 -13.90 -12.90 -5.64
N ASN A 111 -15.01 -12.18 -5.50
CA ASN A 111 -14.98 -10.79 -5.09
C ASN A 111 -14.67 -10.75 -3.59
N PHE A 112 -13.62 -10.05 -3.20
CA PHE A 112 -13.36 -9.71 -1.81
C PHE A 112 -13.78 -8.26 -1.56
N ALA A 113 -14.40 -8.02 -0.41
CA ALA A 113 -14.73 -6.67 0.05
C ALA A 113 -13.83 -6.36 1.23
N LEU A 114 -13.36 -5.12 1.27
CA LEU A 114 -12.54 -4.62 2.36
C LEU A 114 -13.36 -3.60 3.15
N GLY A 115 -13.49 -3.83 4.45
CA GLY A 115 -14.32 -3.03 5.34
C GLY A 115 -13.55 -2.58 6.57
N TYR A 116 -13.97 -1.47 7.14
CA TYR A 116 -13.48 -0.97 8.42
C TYR A 116 -14.48 -1.37 9.51
N HIS A 117 -13.99 -1.79 10.68
CA HIS A 117 -14.84 -1.97 11.85
C HIS A 117 -14.88 -0.63 12.61
N GLU A 118 -16.06 -0.03 12.73
CA GLU A 118 -16.27 1.10 13.65
C GLU A 118 -16.36 0.55 15.08
N LEU A 119 -15.59 1.14 16.00
CA LEU A 119 -15.68 0.93 17.45
C LEU A 119 -16.19 2.22 18.11
#